data_AF-A0A8S3S1Z9-F1
#
_entry.id   AF-A0A8S3S1Z9-F1
#
_cell.length_a   1.000
_cell.length_b   1.000
_cell.length_c   1.000
_cell.angle_alpha   90.00
_cell.angle_beta   90.00
_cell.angle_gamma   90.00
#
_symmetry.space_group_name_H-M   'P 1'
#
loop_
_entity.id
_entity.type
_entity.pdbx_description
1 polymer ?
#
loop_
_entity_poly.entity_id
_entity_poly.type
_entity_poly.pdbx_seq_one_letter_code
_entity_poly.pdbx_strand_id
1 'polypeptide(L)'
;MPMSFLDDKSFANRTLSLVYRLQQSSIPSALSFKLIGAVSGIWPIMELNGRPLLYHSSAVLSVDGNTELRMIVEDTKVIVYLTHMSSKSSISPDIAASIQECLTATLEVVLKFYLSTIGKSHKTANLSNLFQIEVGEVCDRSPCTISISKAKLNSDWVCNSGNEHSSRYSLLWVFNKTQDECPATCPGLSKLSCQYPQASNICQDLPISFSNNSCRELMIRLGLQLKDWEDIEDNYKGMSLIIRIMALHCWKTKRIKGKPAKSFSNLLDALTAIGDKRHLLCKVFREDTDLLDIADIRLQNVPDDSVLNGLPRNLGNCAIQLGIELGITMSSINETMVRQHKDMYSQIYDILRKWKSSRDVKPTIYRLMLALERVDIGGLNYLKGVYLKQ
;
A
#
# COMPACT_ATOMS: atom_id res chain seq x y z
N MET A 1 -19.17 -31.85 -0.98
CA MET A 1 -18.14 -32.35 -1.92
C MET A 1 -16.85 -32.54 -1.13
N PRO A 2 -16.20 -33.71 -1.17
CA PRO A 2 -14.89 -33.86 -0.55
C PRO A 2 -13.91 -32.93 -1.28
N MET A 3 -12.99 -32.32 -0.55
CA MET A 3 -11.94 -31.43 -1.05
C MET A 3 -10.91 -32.18 -1.93
N SER A 4 -11.34 -32.85 -2.99
CA SER A 4 -10.49 -33.67 -3.87
C SER A 4 -9.54 -32.86 -4.77
N PHE A 5 -9.53 -31.53 -4.63
CA PHE A 5 -8.53 -30.65 -5.26
C PHE A 5 -7.26 -30.47 -4.41
N LEU A 6 -7.16 -31.12 -3.23
CA LEU A 6 -6.03 -31.02 -2.30
C LEU A 6 -5.04 -32.21 -2.38
N ASP A 7 -5.21 -33.14 -3.33
CA ASP A 7 -4.35 -34.33 -3.42
C ASP A 7 -2.94 -34.06 -3.98
N ASP A 8 -2.65 -32.83 -4.36
CA ASP A 8 -1.41 -32.52 -5.06
C ASP A 8 -0.37 -31.93 -4.12
N LYS A 9 0.82 -32.54 -4.07
CA LYS A 9 2.04 -31.95 -3.45
C LYS A 9 2.29 -30.53 -3.97
N SER A 10 1.77 -30.19 -5.15
CA SER A 10 1.78 -28.83 -5.69
C SER A 10 1.07 -27.80 -4.82
N PHE A 11 0.08 -28.16 -4.00
CA PHE A 11 -0.64 -27.18 -3.16
C PHE A 11 0.28 -26.59 -2.09
N ALA A 12 1.01 -27.42 -1.34
CA ALA A 12 1.95 -26.95 -0.32
C ALA A 12 3.09 -26.06 -0.89
N ASN A 13 3.47 -26.30 -2.14
CA ASN A 13 4.48 -25.51 -2.85
C ASN A 13 3.94 -24.17 -3.39
N ARG A 14 2.62 -24.00 -3.41
CA ARG A 14 1.93 -22.84 -4.00
C ARG A 14 1.24 -21.95 -2.99
N THR A 15 1.09 -22.45 -1.77
CA THR A 15 0.22 -21.84 -0.76
C THR A 15 0.99 -21.34 0.46
N LEU A 16 0.63 -20.15 0.91
CA LEU A 16 0.95 -19.60 2.23
C LEU A 16 -0.30 -19.61 3.10
N SER A 17 -0.11 -19.67 4.42
CA SER A 17 -1.21 -19.63 5.38
C SER A 17 -1.09 -18.46 6.35
N LEU A 18 -2.23 -17.82 6.60
CA LEU A 18 -2.45 -16.81 7.61
C LEU A 18 -3.61 -17.28 8.48
N VAL A 19 -3.42 -17.30 9.80
CA VAL A 19 -4.41 -17.84 10.75
C VAL A 19 -4.69 -16.80 11.82
N TYR A 20 -5.96 -16.45 11.98
CA TYR A 20 -6.45 -15.63 13.09
C TYR A 20 -7.07 -16.55 14.13
N ARG A 21 -6.44 -16.68 15.30
CA ARG A 21 -6.93 -17.51 16.40
C ARG A 21 -7.58 -16.64 17.46
N LEU A 22 -8.88 -16.77 17.68
CA LEU A 22 -9.58 -16.10 18.77
C LEU A 22 -9.14 -16.68 20.12
N GLN A 23 -8.92 -15.81 21.10
CA GLN A 23 -8.41 -16.23 22.42
C GLN A 23 -9.50 -16.73 23.39
N GLN A 24 -10.77 -16.34 23.22
CA GLN A 24 -11.77 -16.48 24.29
C GLN A 24 -13.11 -17.12 23.89
N SER A 25 -13.33 -17.49 22.62
CA SER A 25 -14.60 -18.12 22.21
C SER A 25 -14.53 -18.80 20.84
N SER A 26 -15.43 -19.77 20.62
CA SER A 26 -15.78 -20.27 19.28
C SER A 26 -16.44 -19.16 18.45
N ILE A 27 -16.12 -19.12 17.16
CA ILE A 27 -16.74 -18.26 16.14
C ILE A 27 -18.13 -18.82 15.83
N PRO A 28 -19.22 -18.10 16.12
CA PRO A 28 -20.55 -18.56 15.74
C PRO A 28 -20.72 -18.59 14.23
N SER A 29 -21.55 -19.50 13.72
CA SER A 29 -21.89 -19.59 12.30
C SER A 29 -22.34 -18.24 11.70
N ALA A 30 -23.15 -17.47 12.44
CA ALA A 30 -23.58 -16.14 11.99
C ALA A 30 -22.41 -15.16 11.79
N LEU A 31 -21.34 -15.28 12.59
CA LEU A 31 -20.14 -14.47 12.43
C LEU A 31 -19.32 -14.92 11.22
N SER A 32 -19.27 -16.23 10.98
CA SER A 32 -18.62 -16.81 9.79
C SER A 32 -19.22 -16.25 8.50
N PHE A 33 -20.56 -16.18 8.41
CA PHE A 33 -21.25 -15.58 7.27
C PHE A 33 -20.96 -14.09 7.11
N LYS A 34 -20.96 -13.32 8.20
CA LYS A 34 -20.63 -11.89 8.14
C LYS A 34 -19.19 -11.65 7.68
N LEU A 35 -18.26 -12.47 8.15
CA LEU A 35 -16.86 -12.39 7.77
C LEU A 35 -16.69 -12.71 6.29
N ILE A 36 -17.20 -13.85 5.83
CA ILE A 36 -17.12 -14.25 4.43
C ILE A 36 -17.83 -13.22 3.54
N GLY A 37 -19.00 -12.73 3.95
CA GLY A 37 -19.74 -11.70 3.24
C GLY A 37 -18.95 -10.40 3.09
N ALA A 38 -18.34 -9.91 4.17
CA ALA A 38 -17.51 -8.71 4.15
C ALA A 38 -16.27 -8.87 3.23
N VAL A 39 -15.61 -10.03 3.30
CA VAL A 39 -14.46 -10.36 2.44
C VAL A 39 -14.87 -10.48 0.97
N SER A 40 -16.04 -11.05 0.69
CA SER A 40 -16.59 -11.15 -0.67
C SER A 40 -17.03 -9.82 -1.28
N GLY A 41 -17.23 -8.79 -0.44
CA GLY A 41 -17.43 -7.41 -0.91
C GLY A 41 -16.15 -6.75 -1.42
N ILE A 42 -14.98 -7.32 -1.09
CA ILE A 42 -13.66 -6.83 -1.52
C ILE A 42 -13.14 -7.65 -2.70
N TRP A 43 -13.17 -8.98 -2.58
CA TRP A 43 -12.70 -9.89 -3.63
C TRP A 43 -13.86 -10.72 -4.18
N PRO A 44 -13.97 -10.87 -5.52
CA PRO A 44 -15.05 -11.64 -6.10
C PRO A 44 -14.94 -13.12 -5.76
N ILE A 45 -16.08 -13.77 -5.49
CA ILE A 45 -16.16 -15.21 -5.28
C ILE A 45 -15.81 -15.93 -6.59
N MET A 46 -14.90 -16.90 -6.53
CA MET A 46 -14.56 -17.72 -7.69
C MET A 46 -15.69 -18.64 -8.07
N GLU A 47 -15.85 -18.88 -9.37
CA GLU A 47 -16.79 -19.85 -9.91
C GLU A 47 -16.05 -21.01 -10.57
N LEU A 48 -16.53 -22.23 -10.35
CA LEU A 48 -16.06 -23.43 -11.04
C LEU A 48 -17.25 -24.08 -11.76
N ASN A 49 -17.19 -24.17 -13.09
CA ASN A 49 -18.27 -24.69 -13.93
C ASN A 49 -19.62 -23.97 -13.66
N GLY A 50 -19.57 -22.63 -13.52
CA GLY A 50 -20.74 -21.79 -13.23
C GLY A 50 -21.31 -21.95 -11.83
N ARG A 51 -20.58 -22.57 -10.90
CA ARG A 51 -20.99 -22.69 -9.49
C ARG A 51 -20.07 -21.85 -8.61
N PRO A 52 -20.60 -20.94 -7.78
CA PRO A 52 -19.79 -20.17 -6.86
C PRO A 52 -19.16 -21.10 -5.81
N LEU A 53 -17.87 -20.90 -5.55
CA LEU A 53 -17.12 -21.60 -4.50
C LEU A 53 -17.34 -20.95 -3.14
N LEU A 54 -18.62 -20.89 -2.74
CA LEU A 54 -19.11 -20.34 -1.48
C LEU A 54 -19.82 -21.42 -0.68
N TYR A 55 -19.39 -21.60 0.56
CA TYR A 55 -19.91 -22.60 1.49
C TYR A 55 -20.17 -21.96 2.87
N HIS A 56 -20.88 -22.68 3.74
CA HIS A 56 -21.29 -22.22 5.07
C HIS A 56 -20.15 -21.59 5.90
N SER A 57 -18.97 -22.19 5.85
CA SER A 57 -17.81 -21.77 6.64
C SER A 57 -16.55 -21.59 5.79
N SER A 58 -16.68 -21.50 4.47
CA SER A 58 -15.52 -21.30 3.61
C SER A 58 -15.88 -20.63 2.29
N ALA A 59 -14.95 -19.86 1.74
CA ALA A 59 -15.08 -19.27 0.41
C ALA A 59 -13.73 -19.29 -0.32
N VAL A 60 -13.79 -19.39 -1.64
CA VAL A 60 -12.63 -19.16 -2.52
C VAL A 60 -12.89 -17.89 -3.31
N LEU A 61 -11.96 -16.95 -3.24
CA LEU A 61 -12.07 -15.62 -3.82
C LEU A 61 -10.90 -15.36 -4.77
N SER A 62 -11.16 -14.65 -5.87
CA SER A 62 -10.13 -14.27 -6.84
C SER A 62 -9.45 -12.99 -6.37
N VAL A 63 -8.14 -13.03 -6.17
CA VAL A 63 -7.36 -11.84 -5.80
C VAL A 63 -6.88 -11.11 -7.05
N ASP A 64 -6.25 -11.88 -7.95
CA ASP A 64 -5.85 -11.43 -9.28
C ASP A 64 -5.98 -12.60 -10.27
N GLY A 65 -5.39 -12.49 -11.46
CA GLY A 65 -5.46 -13.55 -12.48
C GLY A 65 -4.70 -14.84 -12.14
N ASN A 66 -3.81 -14.81 -11.15
CA ASN A 66 -2.92 -15.92 -10.81
C ASN A 66 -2.98 -16.32 -9.32
N THR A 67 -3.67 -15.56 -8.49
CA THR A 67 -3.69 -15.69 -7.04
C THR A 67 -5.11 -15.84 -6.54
N GLU A 68 -5.35 -16.90 -5.78
CA GLU A 68 -6.62 -17.15 -5.10
C GLU A 68 -6.45 -17.00 -3.58
N LEU A 69 -7.52 -16.52 -2.95
CA LEU A 69 -7.67 -16.41 -1.51
C LEU A 69 -8.72 -17.42 -1.07
N ARG A 70 -8.34 -18.41 -0.28
CA ARG A 70 -9.29 -19.34 0.33
C ARG A 70 -9.41 -19.04 1.81
N MET A 71 -10.61 -18.70 2.24
CA MET A 71 -10.95 -18.46 3.64
C MET A 71 -11.73 -19.65 4.17
N ILE A 72 -11.35 -20.14 5.35
CA ILE A 72 -12.05 -21.19 6.10
C ILE A 72 -12.22 -20.71 7.53
N VAL A 73 -13.41 -20.84 8.08
CA VAL A 73 -13.75 -20.47 9.45
C VAL A 73 -14.06 -21.76 10.23
N GLU A 74 -13.23 -22.10 11.21
CA GLU A 74 -13.33 -23.34 11.96
C GLU A 74 -13.17 -23.05 13.45
N ASP A 75 -14.15 -23.44 14.27
CA ASP A 75 -14.14 -23.30 15.73
C ASP A 75 -13.66 -21.91 16.19
N THR A 76 -12.41 -21.78 16.63
CA THR A 76 -11.81 -20.55 17.13
C THR A 76 -10.86 -19.89 16.13
N LYS A 77 -10.86 -20.31 14.86
CA LYS A 77 -9.87 -19.92 13.87
C LYS A 77 -10.52 -19.42 12.58
N VAL A 78 -9.92 -18.38 12.02
CA VAL A 78 -10.09 -18.02 10.61
C VAL A 78 -8.78 -18.35 9.92
N ILE A 79 -8.82 -19.36 9.06
CA ILE A 79 -7.69 -19.84 8.29
C ILE A 79 -7.80 -19.26 6.89
N VAL A 80 -6.71 -18.68 6.42
CA VAL A 80 -6.62 -18.02 5.13
C VAL A 80 -5.46 -18.62 4.38
N TYR A 81 -5.74 -19.23 3.24
CA TYR A 81 -4.75 -19.72 2.31
C TYR A 81 -4.64 -18.74 1.15
N LEU A 82 -3.41 -18.32 0.88
CA LEU A 82 -3.08 -17.53 -0.29
C LEU A 82 -2.32 -18.44 -1.25
N THR A 83 -2.93 -18.78 -2.38
CA THR A 83 -2.38 -19.75 -3.33
C THR A 83 -2.11 -19.07 -4.66
N HIS A 84 -0.88 -19.18 -5.15
CA HIS A 84 -0.51 -18.70 -6.48
C HIS A 84 -0.45 -19.87 -7.47
N MET A 85 -0.84 -19.67 -8.73
CA MET A 85 -0.89 -20.72 -9.75
C MET A 85 0.44 -21.48 -9.92
N SER A 86 1.57 -20.74 -9.88
CA SER A 86 2.92 -21.28 -10.07
C SER A 86 3.63 -21.73 -8.78
N SER A 87 3.86 -20.83 -7.82
CA SER A 87 4.65 -21.07 -6.60
C SER A 87 4.31 -20.06 -5.52
N LYS A 88 4.42 -20.43 -4.24
CA LYS A 88 4.26 -19.50 -3.11
C LYS A 88 5.28 -18.38 -3.09
N SER A 89 6.45 -18.59 -3.71
CA SER A 89 7.48 -17.55 -3.87
C SER A 89 7.09 -16.45 -4.88
N SER A 90 6.08 -16.70 -5.71
CA SER A 90 5.56 -15.75 -6.70
C SER A 90 4.42 -14.88 -6.17
N ILE A 91 3.96 -15.13 -4.94
CA ILE A 91 2.96 -14.28 -4.28
C ILE A 91 3.58 -12.91 -4.04
N SER A 92 2.95 -11.86 -4.59
CA SER A 92 3.39 -10.48 -4.36
C SER A 92 3.27 -10.12 -2.87
N PRO A 93 4.35 -9.60 -2.25
CA PRO A 93 4.32 -9.16 -0.86
C PRO A 93 3.24 -8.09 -0.59
N ASP A 94 3.01 -7.17 -1.53
CA ASP A 94 2.05 -6.08 -1.37
C ASP A 94 0.60 -6.58 -1.38
N ILE A 95 0.30 -7.55 -2.24
CA ILE A 95 -1.00 -8.20 -2.28
C ILE A 95 -1.26 -8.91 -0.96
N ALA A 96 -0.28 -9.67 -0.49
CA ALA A 96 -0.40 -10.46 0.71
C ALA A 96 -0.52 -9.59 1.98
N ALA A 97 0.22 -8.46 2.03
CA ALA A 97 0.10 -7.43 3.07
C ALA A 97 -1.29 -6.77 3.05
N SER A 98 -1.77 -6.36 1.87
CA SER A 98 -3.07 -5.72 1.70
C SER A 98 -4.21 -6.64 2.13
N ILE A 99 -4.13 -7.93 1.76
CA ILE A 99 -5.08 -8.96 2.22
C ILE A 99 -5.09 -9.05 3.73
N GLN A 100 -3.92 -9.13 4.37
CA GLN A 100 -3.83 -9.21 5.82
C GLN A 100 -4.41 -7.95 6.49
N GLU A 101 -4.08 -6.75 6.02
CA GLU A 101 -4.61 -5.49 6.56
C GLU A 101 -6.14 -5.44 6.46
N CYS A 102 -6.68 -5.69 5.27
CA CYS A 102 -8.12 -5.72 5.02
C CYS A 102 -8.83 -6.76 5.89
N LEU A 103 -8.28 -7.97 6.00
CA LEU A 103 -8.84 -9.04 6.83
C LEU A 103 -8.78 -8.69 8.31
N THR A 104 -7.66 -8.15 8.79
CA THR A 104 -7.50 -7.73 10.18
C THR A 104 -8.53 -6.66 10.53
N ALA A 105 -8.64 -5.60 9.71
CA ALA A 105 -9.61 -4.54 9.91
C ALA A 105 -11.06 -5.04 9.86
N THR A 106 -11.36 -5.92 8.91
CA THR A 106 -12.70 -6.53 8.77
C THR A 106 -13.04 -7.39 9.98
N LEU A 107 -12.11 -8.24 10.43
CA LEU A 107 -12.26 -9.07 11.63
C LEU A 107 -12.50 -8.21 12.87
N GLU A 108 -11.73 -7.15 13.05
CA GLU A 108 -11.92 -6.23 14.17
C GLU A 108 -13.31 -5.58 14.16
N VAL A 109 -13.79 -5.10 13.01
CA VAL A 109 -15.12 -4.48 12.89
C VAL A 109 -16.22 -5.49 13.19
N VAL A 110 -16.13 -6.68 12.61
CA VAL A 110 -17.13 -7.74 12.78
C VAL A 110 -17.14 -8.27 14.22
N LEU A 111 -15.97 -8.42 14.85
CA LEU A 111 -15.84 -8.81 16.26
C LEU A 111 -16.32 -7.71 17.21
N LYS A 112 -16.01 -6.43 16.94
CA LYS A 112 -16.54 -5.28 17.69
C LYS A 112 -18.06 -5.30 17.71
N PHE A 113 -18.67 -5.45 16.54
CA PHE A 113 -20.13 -5.55 16.41
C PHE A 113 -20.67 -6.69 17.27
N TYR A 114 -20.08 -7.88 17.17
CA TYR A 114 -20.52 -9.07 17.91
C TYR A 114 -20.41 -8.90 19.43
N LEU A 115 -19.25 -8.43 19.93
CA LEU A 115 -19.03 -8.20 21.36
C LEU A 115 -19.97 -7.13 21.91
N SER A 116 -20.26 -6.07 21.13
CA SER A 116 -21.22 -5.04 21.52
C SER A 116 -22.66 -5.56 21.56
N THR A 117 -23.02 -6.48 20.67
CA THR A 117 -24.40 -7.03 20.57
C THR A 117 -24.70 -8.03 21.69
N ILE A 118 -23.69 -8.74 22.21
CA ILE A 118 -23.87 -9.76 23.27
C ILE A 118 -23.85 -9.16 24.69
N GLY A 119 -23.75 -7.84 24.82
CA GLY A 119 -24.02 -7.15 26.08
C GLY A 119 -22.96 -7.33 27.17
N LYS A 120 -21.81 -7.96 26.89
CA LYS A 120 -20.65 -7.84 27.78
C LYS A 120 -20.05 -6.46 27.55
N SER A 121 -20.19 -5.57 28.53
CA SER A 121 -19.62 -4.23 28.50
C SER A 121 -18.09 -4.27 28.49
N HIS A 122 -17.47 -4.68 27.39
CA HIS A 122 -16.05 -4.50 27.15
C HIS A 122 -15.83 -3.04 26.74
N LYS A 123 -16.09 -2.13 27.69
CA LYS A 123 -15.56 -0.78 27.62
C LYS A 123 -14.04 -0.95 27.64
N THR A 124 -13.39 -0.69 26.50
CA THR A 124 -11.93 -0.52 26.37
C THR A 124 -11.02 -1.76 26.40
N ALA A 125 -11.51 -2.96 26.04
CA ALA A 125 -10.55 -4.03 25.72
C ALA A 125 -9.83 -3.67 24.40
N ASN A 126 -8.50 -3.56 24.44
CA ASN A 126 -7.68 -3.35 23.24
C ASN A 126 -8.01 -4.48 22.24
N LEU A 127 -8.66 -4.12 21.14
CA LEU A 127 -9.29 -5.08 20.22
C LEU A 127 -8.26 -5.96 19.51
N SER A 128 -7.03 -5.47 19.42
CA SER A 128 -5.85 -6.21 18.97
C SER A 128 -5.55 -7.45 19.82
N ASN A 129 -6.08 -7.56 21.04
CA ASN A 129 -5.92 -8.74 21.91
C ASN A 129 -7.01 -9.81 21.70
N LEU A 130 -8.00 -9.58 20.84
CA LEU A 130 -9.10 -10.54 20.64
C LEU A 130 -8.67 -11.79 19.88
N PHE A 131 -7.66 -11.66 19.03
CA PHE A 131 -7.13 -12.75 18.24
C PHE A 131 -5.60 -12.67 18.15
N GLN A 132 -4.97 -13.83 18.11
CA GLN A 132 -3.57 -13.99 17.78
C GLN A 132 -3.44 -14.22 16.28
N ILE A 133 -2.59 -13.44 15.63
CA ILE A 133 -2.23 -13.69 14.23
C ILE A 133 -1.06 -14.67 14.21
N GLU A 134 -1.21 -15.73 13.42
CA GLU A 134 -0.21 -16.72 13.14
C GLU A 134 0.01 -16.80 11.62
N VAL A 135 1.22 -17.10 11.20
CA VAL A 135 1.62 -17.19 9.79
C VAL A 135 2.35 -18.51 9.58
N GLY A 136 2.33 -19.05 8.38
CA GLY A 136 3.17 -20.20 8.09
C GLY A 136 2.84 -20.87 6.77
N GLU A 137 3.12 -22.16 6.71
CA GLU A 137 3.05 -22.97 5.49
C GLU A 137 2.01 -24.07 5.63
N VAL A 138 1.71 -24.75 4.54
CA VAL A 138 0.82 -25.91 4.56
C VAL A 138 1.67 -27.18 4.67
N CYS A 139 1.53 -27.95 5.76
CA CYS A 139 2.00 -29.33 5.84
C CYS A 139 0.82 -30.27 5.76
N ASP A 140 0.89 -31.29 4.90
CA ASP A 140 -0.11 -32.38 4.88
C ASP A 140 -1.56 -31.86 4.95
N ARG A 141 -1.83 -30.78 4.19
CA ARG A 141 -3.14 -30.10 4.05
C ARG A 141 -3.62 -29.31 5.26
N SER A 142 -2.79 -29.16 6.29
CA SER A 142 -3.05 -28.36 7.47
C SER A 142 -2.10 -27.16 7.55
N PRO A 143 -2.55 -26.02 8.08
CA PRO A 143 -1.67 -24.88 8.27
C PRO A 143 -0.73 -25.18 9.44
N CYS A 144 0.55 -25.31 9.12
CA CYS A 144 1.64 -25.28 10.07
C CYS A 144 1.96 -23.81 10.32
N THR A 145 1.75 -23.33 11.54
CA THR A 145 1.84 -21.91 11.85
C THR A 145 2.83 -21.62 12.97
N ILE A 146 3.37 -20.41 12.93
CA ILE A 146 4.10 -19.76 14.02
C ILE A 146 3.39 -18.46 14.34
N SER A 147 3.46 -18.03 15.60
CA SER A 147 2.98 -16.69 15.94
C SER A 147 3.69 -15.68 15.06
N ILE A 148 2.92 -14.73 14.53
CA ILE A 148 3.45 -13.62 13.71
C ILE A 148 4.68 -12.99 14.39
N SER A 149 4.62 -12.75 15.71
CA SER A 149 5.70 -12.17 16.53
C SER A 149 7.03 -12.94 16.52
N LYS A 150 7.00 -14.24 16.19
CA LYS A 150 8.17 -15.12 16.16
C LYS A 150 8.69 -15.36 14.73
N ALA A 151 7.94 -14.95 13.70
CA ALA A 151 8.34 -15.14 12.31
C ALA A 151 9.49 -14.19 11.95
N LYS A 152 10.64 -14.76 11.54
CA LYS A 152 11.80 -14.02 11.04
C LYS A 152 12.12 -14.46 9.62
N LEU A 153 12.61 -13.53 8.79
CA LEU A 153 13.10 -13.85 7.44
C LEU A 153 14.28 -14.84 7.52
N ASN A 154 14.29 -15.84 6.63
CA ASN A 154 15.36 -16.84 6.50
C ASN A 154 15.67 -17.55 7.84
N SER A 155 14.64 -17.74 8.66
CA SER A 155 14.75 -18.51 9.88
C SER A 155 14.12 -19.88 9.69
N ASP A 156 14.80 -20.88 10.21
CA ASP A 156 14.23 -22.20 10.32
C ASP A 156 13.35 -22.25 11.57
N TRP A 157 12.22 -22.94 11.46
CA TRP A 157 11.29 -23.16 12.55
C TRP A 157 10.69 -24.55 12.44
N VAL A 158 10.33 -25.12 13.59
CA VAL A 158 9.73 -26.45 13.65
C VAL A 158 8.25 -26.26 13.96
N CYS A 159 7.38 -26.86 13.13
CA CYS A 159 5.95 -26.81 13.39
C CYS A 159 5.55 -27.76 14.53
N ASN A 160 4.31 -27.63 14.99
CA ASN A 160 3.78 -28.51 16.05
C ASN A 160 3.76 -30.00 15.63
N SER A 161 3.79 -30.28 14.32
CA SER A 161 3.88 -31.64 13.78
C SER A 161 5.32 -32.17 13.69
N GLY A 162 6.32 -31.40 14.14
CA GLY A 162 7.73 -31.79 14.12
C GLY A 162 8.43 -31.59 12.78
N ASN A 163 7.76 -31.05 11.76
CA ASN A 163 8.38 -30.77 10.47
C ASN A 163 9.22 -29.49 10.55
N GLU A 164 10.42 -29.55 9.99
CA GLU A 164 11.27 -28.38 9.80
C GLU A 164 10.79 -27.57 8.60
N HIS A 165 10.62 -26.28 8.82
CA HIS A 165 10.28 -25.30 7.81
C HIS A 165 11.39 -24.27 7.75
N SER A 166 11.79 -23.94 6.53
CA SER A 166 12.67 -22.82 6.28
C SER A 166 11.85 -21.70 5.67
N SER A 167 11.76 -20.56 6.35
CA SER A 167 11.11 -19.36 5.82
C SER A 167 12.00 -18.69 4.77
N ARG A 168 12.21 -19.40 3.64
CA ARG A 168 13.05 -18.98 2.50
C ARG A 168 12.47 -17.82 1.71
N TYR A 169 11.19 -17.56 1.92
CA TYR A 169 10.48 -16.39 1.43
C TYR A 169 10.11 -15.57 2.64
N SER A 170 10.18 -14.26 2.47
CA SER A 170 9.78 -13.31 3.47
C SER A 170 8.38 -13.65 3.97
N LEU A 171 8.25 -14.00 5.26
CA LEU A 171 6.98 -13.85 5.97
C LEU A 171 6.75 -12.37 6.36
N LEU A 172 7.67 -11.47 5.97
CA LEU A 172 7.59 -10.03 6.23
C LEU A 172 6.52 -9.31 5.39
N TRP A 173 5.77 -9.98 4.51
CA TRP A 173 4.54 -9.34 3.96
C TRP A 173 3.53 -9.05 5.07
N VAL A 174 3.60 -9.81 6.17
CA VAL A 174 2.82 -9.55 7.39
C VAL A 174 3.53 -8.53 8.32
N PHE A 175 4.67 -7.99 7.89
CA PHE A 175 5.50 -7.02 8.61
C PHE A 175 6.05 -5.93 7.68
N ASN A 176 5.23 -4.91 7.42
CA ASN A 176 5.81 -3.62 7.03
C ASN A 176 5.16 -2.41 7.70
N LYS A 177 4.10 -2.59 8.50
CA LYS A 177 3.48 -1.47 9.25
C LYS A 177 3.52 -1.60 10.78
N THR A 178 3.71 -2.80 11.34
CA THR A 178 3.77 -3.01 12.80
C THR A 178 5.18 -2.94 13.38
N GLN A 179 6.23 -2.89 12.54
CA GLN A 179 7.55 -2.42 12.98
C GLN A 179 7.56 -0.90 13.07
N ASP A 180 6.87 -0.38 14.09
CA ASP A 180 7.02 1.00 14.53
C ASP A 180 8.47 1.31 14.97
N GLU A 181 9.28 0.28 15.21
CA GLU A 181 10.70 0.37 15.52
C GLU A 181 11.53 -0.33 14.44
N CYS A 182 12.14 0.50 13.59
CA CYS A 182 13.21 0.08 12.69
C CYS A 182 14.42 -0.31 13.56
N PRO A 183 14.96 -1.55 13.47
CA PRO A 183 16.16 -1.89 14.23
C PRO A 183 17.30 -0.94 13.83
N ALA A 184 18.15 -0.57 14.79
CA ALA A 184 19.28 0.34 14.57
C ALA A 184 20.20 -0.10 13.41
N THR A 185 20.14 -1.38 13.05
CA THR A 185 20.90 -2.04 11.97
C THR A 185 20.14 -2.12 10.64
N CYS A 186 19.07 -1.36 10.43
CA CYS A 186 18.30 -1.42 9.18
C CYS A 186 19.20 -1.21 7.96
N PRO A 187 19.26 -2.20 7.03
CA PRO A 187 20.15 -2.12 5.88
C PRO A 187 19.92 -0.88 5.01
N GLY A 188 18.66 -0.43 4.92
CA GLY A 188 18.28 0.77 4.16
C GLY A 188 18.92 2.05 4.70
N LEU A 189 19.02 2.21 6.02
CA LEU A 189 19.69 3.36 6.63
C LEU A 189 21.22 3.29 6.43
N SER A 190 21.82 2.11 6.56
CA SER A 190 23.28 1.96 6.41
C SER A 190 23.78 2.19 4.98
N LYS A 191 23.07 1.71 3.95
CA LYS A 191 23.48 1.89 2.54
C LYS A 191 23.25 3.31 2.02
N LEU A 192 22.22 4.01 2.50
CA LEU A 192 21.83 5.34 2.02
C LEU A 192 22.44 6.50 2.83
N SER A 193 22.96 6.23 4.03
CA SER A 193 23.60 7.23 4.90
C SER A 193 24.78 7.98 4.28
N CYS A 194 25.37 7.45 3.21
CA CYS A 194 26.54 8.03 2.54
C CYS A 194 26.22 8.96 1.35
N GLN A 195 24.97 9.03 0.89
CA GLN A 195 24.62 9.84 -0.29
C GLN A 195 23.50 10.83 0.07
N TYR A 196 23.76 12.12 -0.18
CA TYR A 196 22.69 13.11 -0.09
C TYR A 196 21.60 12.72 -1.09
N PRO A 197 20.32 12.71 -0.69
CA PRO A 197 19.28 12.28 -1.61
C PRO A 197 19.19 13.29 -2.75
N GLN A 198 19.55 12.88 -3.96
CA GLN A 198 19.11 13.59 -5.16
C GLN A 198 17.59 13.45 -5.35
N ALA A 199 16.97 12.46 -4.68
CA ALA A 199 15.55 12.22 -4.54
C ALA A 199 14.72 13.51 -4.55
N SER A 200 14.05 13.74 -5.68
CA SER A 200 13.09 14.82 -5.89
C SER A 200 11.83 14.64 -5.02
N ASN A 201 11.53 13.40 -4.63
CA ASN A 201 10.29 12.99 -3.98
C ASN A 201 10.26 13.21 -2.45
N ILE A 202 11.42 13.37 -1.78
CA ILE A 202 11.46 13.68 -0.34
C ILE A 202 10.71 14.97 -0.02
N CYS A 203 10.77 15.96 -0.90
CA CYS A 203 10.04 17.21 -0.72
C CYS A 203 8.51 17.04 -0.82
N GLN A 204 8.01 15.90 -1.27
CA GLN A 204 6.59 15.65 -1.53
C GLN A 204 6.01 14.62 -0.55
N ASP A 205 6.72 13.52 -0.31
CA ASP A 205 6.21 12.40 0.47
C ASP A 205 6.42 12.57 1.97
N LEU A 206 7.61 13.06 2.35
CA LEU A 206 7.95 13.31 3.75
C LEU A 206 6.92 14.26 4.41
N PRO A 207 6.57 15.42 3.82
CA PRO A 207 5.58 16.36 4.36
C PRO A 207 4.22 15.78 4.72
N ILE A 208 3.75 14.74 4.01
CA ILE A 208 2.41 14.16 4.19
C ILE A 208 2.22 13.67 5.63
N SER A 209 3.29 13.19 6.25
CA SER A 209 3.25 12.54 7.57
C SER A 209 3.33 13.50 8.76
N PHE A 210 3.53 14.81 8.53
CA PHE A 210 3.66 15.80 9.60
C PHE A 210 2.43 16.66 9.74
N SER A 211 2.07 17.06 10.96
CA SER A 211 1.22 18.25 11.14
C SER A 211 1.97 19.53 10.73
N ASN A 212 1.27 20.64 10.49
CA ASN A 212 1.94 21.94 10.24
C ASN A 212 2.90 22.31 11.39
N ASN A 213 2.49 22.06 12.65
CA ASN A 213 3.32 22.36 13.81
C ASN A 213 4.58 21.49 13.87
N SER A 214 4.46 20.19 13.61
CA SER A 214 5.59 19.27 13.55
C SER A 214 6.54 19.62 12.40
N CYS A 215 6.00 19.99 11.24
CA CYS A 215 6.79 20.42 10.08
C CYS A 215 7.50 21.76 10.33
N ARG A 216 6.87 22.70 11.04
CA ARG A 216 7.48 23.96 11.46
C ARG A 216 8.67 23.72 12.36
N GLU A 217 8.49 22.90 13.40
CA GLU A 217 9.58 22.55 14.32
C GLU A 217 10.71 21.83 13.57
N LEU A 218 10.38 20.90 12.66
CA LEU A 218 11.36 20.25 11.79
C LEU A 218 12.20 21.27 11.01
N MET A 219 11.55 22.24 10.35
CA MET A 219 12.25 23.24 9.56
C MET A 219 13.17 24.12 10.39
N ILE A 220 12.73 24.52 11.59
CA ILE A 220 13.54 25.31 12.51
C ILE A 220 14.79 24.51 12.94
N ARG A 221 14.64 23.22 13.24
CA ARG A 221 15.77 22.32 13.57
C ARG A 221 16.76 22.17 12.41
N LEU A 222 16.21 22.11 11.21
CA LEU A 222 16.97 22.09 9.95
C LEU A 222 17.65 23.43 9.62
N GLY A 223 17.39 24.48 10.42
CA GLY A 223 18.04 25.79 10.33
C GLY A 223 17.31 26.82 9.48
N LEU A 224 16.07 26.53 9.07
CA LEU A 224 15.20 27.54 8.46
C LEU A 224 14.83 28.58 9.52
N GLN A 225 14.78 29.86 9.16
CA GLN A 225 14.41 30.90 10.12
C GLN A 225 12.89 30.94 10.28
N LEU A 226 12.41 31.42 11.43
CA LEU A 226 10.97 31.55 11.67
C LEU A 226 10.28 32.42 10.60
N LYS A 227 10.95 33.50 10.18
CA LYS A 227 10.47 34.37 9.10
C LYS A 227 10.24 33.62 7.79
N ASP A 228 11.09 32.65 7.46
CA ASP A 228 10.92 31.84 6.24
C ASP A 228 9.66 30.98 6.29
N TRP A 229 9.30 30.51 7.49
CA TRP A 229 8.07 29.76 7.69
C TRP A 229 6.84 30.67 7.56
N GLU A 230 6.88 31.84 8.19
CA GLU A 230 5.81 32.84 8.12
C GLU A 230 5.56 33.28 6.66
N ASP A 231 6.63 33.58 5.91
CA ASP A 231 6.55 33.92 4.49
C ASP A 231 5.89 32.78 3.68
N ILE A 232 6.14 31.51 4.02
CA ILE A 232 5.52 30.36 3.35
C ILE A 232 4.05 30.22 3.74
N GLU A 233 3.70 30.37 5.02
CA GLU A 233 2.31 30.32 5.47
C GLU A 233 1.46 31.42 4.84
N ASP A 234 2.01 32.63 4.69
CA ASP A 234 1.32 33.75 4.07
C ASP A 234 1.10 33.53 2.57
N ASN A 235 2.11 33.00 1.87
CA ASN A 235 2.03 32.73 0.42
C ASN A 235 1.11 31.55 0.07
N TYR A 236 0.96 30.58 0.97
CA TYR A 236 0.19 29.35 0.74
C TYR A 236 -0.96 29.18 1.74
N LYS A 237 -1.51 30.30 2.21
CA LYS A 237 -2.53 30.34 3.27
C LYS A 237 -3.72 29.44 2.95
N GLY A 238 -4.11 28.62 3.94
CA GLY A 238 -5.21 27.65 3.82
C GLY A 238 -4.84 26.33 3.13
N MET A 239 -3.62 26.19 2.59
CA MET A 239 -3.17 24.97 1.89
C MET A 239 -2.15 24.19 2.74
N SER A 240 -2.61 23.53 3.82
CA SER A 240 -1.74 22.88 4.82
C SER A 240 -0.70 21.91 4.24
N LEU A 241 -1.05 21.09 3.25
CA LEU A 241 -0.06 20.20 2.63
C LEU A 241 0.99 20.97 1.81
N ILE A 242 0.56 21.99 1.06
CA ILE A 242 1.46 22.81 0.23
C ILE A 242 2.44 23.59 1.10
N ILE A 243 1.99 24.13 2.23
CA ILE A 243 2.86 24.79 3.22
C ILE A 243 4.00 23.85 3.64
N ARG A 244 3.69 22.59 4.00
CA ARG A 244 4.70 21.60 4.43
C ARG A 244 5.67 21.22 3.30
N ILE A 245 5.17 21.03 2.07
CA ILE A 245 5.98 20.75 0.87
C ILE A 245 6.92 21.93 0.57
N MET A 246 6.40 23.15 0.60
CA MET A 246 7.16 24.37 0.31
C MET A 246 8.18 24.70 1.38
N ALA A 247 7.89 24.38 2.64
CA ALA A 247 8.84 24.49 3.73
C ALA A 247 10.06 23.59 3.51
N LEU A 248 9.82 22.32 3.16
CA LEU A 248 10.88 21.36 2.89
C LEU A 248 11.64 21.68 1.58
N HIS A 249 10.95 22.20 0.56
CA HIS A 249 11.58 22.69 -0.67
C HIS A 249 12.46 23.92 -0.42
N CYS A 250 11.98 24.90 0.35
CA CYS A 250 12.73 26.07 0.77
C CYS A 250 13.98 25.66 1.54
N TRP A 251 13.85 24.73 2.50
CA TRP A 251 15.02 24.14 3.15
C TRP A 251 15.97 23.48 2.15
N LYS A 252 15.49 22.73 1.16
CA LYS A 252 16.33 22.05 0.14
C LYS A 252 17.08 23.01 -0.77
N THR A 253 16.52 24.18 -1.09
CA THR A 253 17.13 25.14 -2.04
C THR A 253 17.90 26.27 -1.36
N LYS A 254 17.46 26.76 -0.21
CA LYS A 254 18.05 27.93 0.47
C LYS A 254 19.42 27.63 1.09
N ARG A 255 20.43 28.46 0.84
CA ARG A 255 21.75 28.33 1.50
C ARG A 255 21.67 28.92 2.92
N ILE A 256 21.76 28.08 3.94
CA ILE A 256 21.68 28.50 5.34
C ILE A 256 23.10 28.83 5.82
N LYS A 257 23.34 30.10 6.19
CA LYS A 257 24.65 30.55 6.68
C LYS A 257 24.99 29.87 8.01
N GLY A 258 26.23 29.39 8.15
CA GLY A 258 26.73 28.79 9.39
C GLY A 258 26.28 27.36 9.67
N LYS A 259 25.53 26.72 8.77
CA LYS A 259 25.16 25.30 8.86
C LYS A 259 26.01 24.46 7.89
N PRO A 260 26.31 23.19 8.24
CA PRO A 260 26.97 22.27 7.33
C PRO A 260 26.14 22.08 6.05
N ALA A 261 26.78 21.57 5.00
CA ALA A 261 26.08 21.18 3.78
C ALA A 261 24.88 20.27 4.14
N LYS A 262 23.76 20.48 3.45
CA LYS A 262 22.56 19.67 3.67
C LYS A 262 22.97 18.21 3.45
N SER A 263 22.68 17.38 4.44
CA SER A 263 23.07 15.98 4.48
C SER A 263 21.87 15.14 4.94
N PHE A 264 21.87 13.86 4.59
CA PHE A 264 20.89 12.91 5.10
C PHE A 264 20.95 12.83 6.64
N SER A 265 22.16 12.87 7.21
CA SER A 265 22.37 12.90 8.66
C SER A 265 21.63 14.08 9.31
N ASN A 266 21.77 15.30 8.76
CA ASN A 266 21.13 16.48 9.33
C ASN A 266 19.60 16.36 9.34
N LEU A 267 19.02 15.72 8.32
CA LEU A 267 17.58 15.47 8.24
C LEU A 267 17.13 14.43 9.25
N LEU A 268 17.87 13.33 9.37
CA LEU A 268 17.59 12.27 10.35
C LEU A 268 17.70 12.78 11.79
N ASP A 269 18.71 13.61 12.08
CA ASP A 269 18.93 14.22 13.39
C ASP A 269 17.79 15.18 13.74
N ALA A 270 17.36 16.01 12.79
CA ALA A 270 16.24 16.93 12.98
C ALA A 270 14.91 16.19 13.20
N LEU A 271 14.66 15.10 12.45
CA LEU A 271 13.48 14.26 12.65
C LEU A 271 13.47 13.56 14.00
N THR A 272 14.63 13.05 14.42
CA THR A 272 14.79 12.45 15.76
C THR A 272 14.50 13.49 16.86
N ALA A 273 14.93 14.74 16.67
CA ALA A 273 14.74 15.82 17.64
C ALA A 273 13.26 16.23 17.83
N ILE A 274 12.39 16.01 16.83
CA ILE A 274 10.96 16.33 16.93
C ILE A 274 10.11 15.14 17.39
N GLY A 275 10.75 14.06 17.86
CA GLY A 275 10.07 12.85 18.33
C GLY A 275 9.48 12.00 17.22
N ASP A 276 9.84 12.26 15.95
CA ASP A 276 9.29 11.54 14.81
C ASP A 276 10.16 10.33 14.43
N LYS A 277 9.49 9.24 14.06
CA LYS A 277 10.08 7.91 14.00
C LYS A 277 11.04 7.82 12.81
N ARG A 278 12.29 7.39 13.06
CA ARG A 278 13.35 7.09 12.08
C ARG A 278 12.89 6.24 10.87
N HIS A 279 11.75 5.58 10.99
CA HIS A 279 11.12 4.78 9.96
C HIS A 279 10.52 5.59 8.81
N LEU A 280 10.09 6.83 9.05
CA LEU A 280 9.44 7.64 8.01
C LEU A 280 10.37 7.92 6.81
N LEU A 281 11.64 8.23 7.09
CA LEU A 281 12.65 8.31 6.03
C LEU A 281 12.82 6.95 5.37
N CYS A 282 13.04 5.87 6.13
CA CYS A 282 13.24 4.54 5.56
C CYS A 282 12.10 4.10 4.62
N LYS A 283 10.85 4.47 4.93
CA LYS A 283 9.67 4.22 4.09
C LYS A 283 9.73 5.02 2.79
N VAL A 284 9.90 6.34 2.88
CA VAL A 284 10.04 7.24 1.72
C VAL A 284 11.20 6.79 0.82
N PHE A 285 12.32 6.33 1.38
CA PHE A 285 13.45 5.81 0.61
C PHE A 285 13.23 4.43 0.01
N ARG A 286 12.45 3.54 0.64
CA ARG A 286 12.08 2.25 0.04
C ARG A 286 11.17 2.46 -1.18
N GLU A 287 10.20 3.35 -1.04
CA GLU A 287 9.31 3.73 -2.15
C GLU A 287 10.10 4.40 -3.31
N ASP A 288 11.16 5.15 -3.00
CA ASP A 288 12.03 5.81 -3.99
C ASP A 288 13.11 4.88 -4.59
N THR A 289 13.56 3.84 -3.87
CA THR A 289 14.48 2.83 -4.43
C THR A 289 13.78 1.89 -5.40
N ASP A 290 12.48 1.63 -5.22
CA ASP A 290 11.63 0.96 -6.23
C ASP A 290 11.42 1.82 -7.50
N LEU A 291 11.68 3.13 -7.41
CA LEU A 291 11.64 4.07 -8.55
C LEU A 291 12.99 4.22 -9.26
N LEU A 292 14.11 3.82 -8.63
CA LEU A 292 15.43 3.87 -9.27
C LEU A 292 15.55 2.92 -10.48
N ASP A 293 14.72 1.87 -10.54
CA ASP A 293 14.62 0.99 -11.73
C ASP A 293 13.88 1.66 -12.91
N ILE A 294 13.09 2.71 -12.65
CA ILE A 294 12.54 3.59 -13.67
C ILE A 294 13.48 4.81 -13.76
N ALA A 295 14.68 4.60 -14.30
CA ALA A 295 15.74 5.61 -14.42
C ALA A 295 15.17 7.04 -14.61
N ASP A 296 15.58 7.98 -13.76
CA ASP A 296 15.08 9.37 -13.61
C ASP A 296 14.91 10.14 -14.94
N ILE A 297 15.65 9.71 -15.97
CA ILE A 297 15.57 10.21 -17.36
C ILE A 297 14.21 9.89 -18.02
N ARG A 298 13.57 8.75 -17.69
CA ARG A 298 12.29 8.33 -18.28
C ARG A 298 11.11 9.12 -17.75
N LEU A 299 11.10 9.49 -16.46
CA LEU A 299 9.96 10.19 -15.85
C LEU A 299 9.74 11.60 -16.42
N GLN A 300 10.79 12.25 -16.92
CA GLN A 300 10.71 13.57 -17.55
C GLN A 300 10.38 13.52 -19.05
N ASN A 301 10.29 12.33 -19.64
CA ASN A 301 9.89 12.15 -21.03
C ASN A 301 8.38 12.36 -21.20
N VAL A 302 8.01 12.74 -22.41
CA VAL A 302 6.60 12.78 -22.81
C VAL A 302 6.11 11.34 -22.99
N PRO A 303 4.97 10.94 -22.40
CA PRO A 303 4.44 9.60 -22.58
C PRO A 303 4.11 9.34 -24.05
N ASP A 304 4.50 8.17 -24.55
CA ASP A 304 4.13 7.74 -25.89
C ASP A 304 2.62 7.46 -25.99
N ASP A 305 2.12 7.30 -27.23
CA ASP A 305 0.71 7.04 -27.44
C ASP A 305 0.28 5.67 -26.91
N SER A 306 1.19 4.70 -26.78
CA SER A 306 0.86 3.39 -26.24
C SER A 306 0.49 3.47 -24.75
N VAL A 307 1.21 4.28 -23.98
CA VAL A 307 0.95 4.56 -22.56
C VAL A 307 -0.40 5.27 -22.38
N LEU A 308 -0.73 6.21 -23.28
CA LEU A 308 -2.00 6.95 -23.19
C LEU A 308 -3.20 6.12 -23.68
N ASN A 309 -3.02 5.24 -24.67
CA ASN A 309 -4.09 4.41 -25.21
C ASN A 309 -4.58 3.34 -24.22
N GLY A 310 -3.72 2.90 -23.29
CA GLY A 310 -4.08 1.91 -22.27
C GLY A 310 -4.92 2.48 -21.11
N LEU A 311 -4.85 3.80 -20.89
CA LEU A 311 -5.42 4.46 -19.73
C LEU A 311 -6.96 4.49 -19.68
N PRO A 312 -7.69 4.85 -20.76
CA PRO A 312 -9.13 5.06 -20.68
C PRO A 312 -9.94 3.83 -20.21
N ARG A 313 -9.42 2.61 -20.38
CA ARG A 313 -10.06 1.38 -19.91
C ARG A 313 -10.11 1.26 -18.38
N ASN A 314 -9.16 1.89 -17.69
CA ASN A 314 -8.99 1.79 -16.24
C ASN A 314 -9.54 3.02 -15.50
N LEU A 315 -9.91 4.09 -16.24
CA LEU A 315 -10.15 5.40 -15.66
C LEU A 315 -11.62 5.68 -15.24
N GLY A 316 -12.58 4.83 -15.61
CA GLY A 316 -13.98 5.00 -15.19
C GLY A 316 -14.54 6.40 -15.52
N ASN A 317 -15.22 7.05 -14.57
CA ASN A 317 -15.85 8.37 -14.75
C ASN A 317 -15.02 9.53 -14.15
N CYS A 318 -13.68 9.46 -14.20
CA CYS A 318 -12.82 10.51 -13.64
C CYS A 318 -12.31 11.54 -14.66
N ALA A 319 -12.84 11.54 -15.90
CA ALA A 319 -12.33 12.34 -17.02
C ALA A 319 -12.12 13.83 -16.65
N ILE A 320 -13.13 14.44 -16.03
CA ILE A 320 -13.10 15.85 -15.61
C ILE A 320 -12.00 16.08 -14.57
N GLN A 321 -11.97 15.26 -13.51
CA GLN A 321 -10.98 15.38 -12.43
C GLN A 321 -9.56 15.19 -12.96
N LEU A 322 -9.36 14.19 -13.83
CA LEU A 322 -8.08 13.94 -14.48
C LEU A 322 -7.65 15.15 -15.33
N GLY A 323 -8.56 15.75 -16.10
CA GLY A 323 -8.28 16.96 -16.86
C GLY A 323 -7.81 18.12 -16.00
N ILE A 324 -8.46 18.33 -14.84
CA ILE A 324 -8.08 19.37 -13.87
C ILE A 324 -6.67 19.10 -13.33
N GLU A 325 -6.39 17.87 -12.89
CA GLU A 325 -5.08 17.51 -12.34
C GLU A 325 -3.94 17.59 -13.36
N LEU A 326 -4.24 17.33 -14.63
CA LEU A 326 -3.30 17.50 -15.75
C LEU A 326 -3.08 18.97 -16.15
N GLY A 327 -3.85 19.90 -15.56
CA GLY A 327 -3.74 21.34 -15.84
C GLY A 327 -4.45 21.77 -17.12
N ILE A 328 -5.47 21.03 -17.57
CA ILE A 328 -6.31 21.43 -18.69
C ILE A 328 -7.33 22.46 -18.23
N THR A 329 -7.54 23.51 -19.03
CA THR A 329 -8.50 24.56 -18.70
C THR A 329 -9.93 24.03 -18.70
N MET A 330 -10.76 24.53 -17.79
CA MET A 330 -12.18 24.13 -17.72
C MET A 330 -12.94 24.36 -19.02
N SER A 331 -12.59 25.41 -19.79
CA SER A 331 -13.17 25.63 -21.12
C SER A 331 -12.91 24.46 -22.06
N SER A 332 -11.66 23.97 -22.10
CA SER A 332 -11.30 22.86 -22.98
C SER A 332 -11.89 21.52 -22.51
N ILE A 333 -11.98 21.30 -21.19
CA ILE A 333 -12.67 20.13 -20.63
C ILE A 333 -14.15 20.16 -21.04
N ASN A 334 -14.82 21.30 -20.87
CA ASN A 334 -16.24 21.44 -21.24
C ASN A 334 -16.48 21.21 -22.73
N GLU A 335 -15.60 21.69 -23.61
CA GLU A 335 -15.65 21.39 -25.04
C GLU A 335 -15.59 19.88 -25.32
N THR A 336 -14.70 19.15 -24.64
CA THR A 336 -14.60 17.69 -24.75
C THR A 336 -15.91 17.02 -24.28
N MET A 337 -16.44 17.44 -23.14
CA MET A 337 -17.69 16.90 -22.59
C MET A 337 -18.87 17.13 -23.52
N VAL A 338 -18.98 18.30 -24.15
CA VAL A 338 -20.07 18.61 -25.10
C VAL A 338 -19.92 17.79 -26.38
N ARG A 339 -18.71 17.70 -26.92
CA ARG A 339 -18.46 17.04 -28.21
C ARG A 339 -18.60 15.52 -28.13
N GLN A 340 -18.31 14.93 -26.97
CA GLN A 340 -18.30 13.48 -26.75
C GLN A 340 -19.23 13.06 -25.60
N HIS A 341 -20.37 13.74 -25.46
CA HIS A 341 -21.28 13.67 -24.31
C HIS A 341 -21.72 12.28 -23.82
N LYS A 342 -21.59 11.20 -24.61
CA LYS A 342 -22.00 9.84 -24.23
C LYS A 342 -20.85 8.83 -24.13
N ASP A 343 -19.64 9.18 -24.56
CA ASP A 343 -18.52 8.24 -24.64
C ASP A 343 -17.40 8.66 -23.70
N MET A 344 -17.42 8.11 -22.48
CA MET A 344 -16.40 8.37 -21.45
C MET A 344 -15.00 7.98 -21.92
N TYR A 345 -14.87 6.90 -22.71
CA TYR A 345 -13.58 6.47 -23.23
C TYR A 345 -12.99 7.55 -24.14
N SER A 346 -13.82 8.04 -25.08
CA SER A 346 -13.42 9.12 -25.97
C SER A 346 -13.09 10.40 -25.20
N GLN A 347 -13.88 10.76 -24.17
CA GLN A 347 -13.64 11.97 -23.35
C GLN A 347 -12.27 11.95 -22.69
N ILE A 348 -11.92 10.82 -22.05
CA ILE A 348 -10.63 10.64 -21.40
C ILE A 348 -9.49 10.70 -22.42
N TYR A 349 -9.67 10.04 -23.57
CA TYR A 349 -8.68 10.05 -24.64
C TYR A 349 -8.43 11.46 -25.19
N ASP A 350 -9.49 12.24 -25.42
CA ASP A 350 -9.38 13.62 -25.90
C ASP A 350 -8.72 14.53 -24.85
N ILE A 351 -9.01 14.35 -23.55
CA ILE A 351 -8.32 15.06 -22.47
C ILE A 351 -6.82 14.75 -22.44
N LEU A 352 -6.45 13.47 -22.50
CA LEU A 352 -5.03 13.04 -22.52
C LEU A 352 -4.31 13.58 -23.76
N ARG A 353 -4.97 13.60 -24.93
CA ARG A 353 -4.43 14.15 -26.18
C ARG A 353 -4.23 15.66 -26.07
N LYS A 354 -5.20 16.39 -25.53
CA LYS A 354 -5.10 17.84 -25.29
C LYS A 354 -3.97 18.16 -24.32
N TRP A 355 -3.84 17.38 -23.25
CA TRP A 355 -2.74 17.52 -22.29
C TRP A 355 -1.38 17.27 -22.92
N LYS A 356 -1.21 16.18 -23.68
CA LYS A 356 0.02 15.88 -24.41
C LYS A 356 0.41 16.98 -25.43
N SER A 357 -0.57 17.71 -25.94
CA SER A 357 -0.35 18.81 -26.89
C SER A 357 -0.25 20.19 -26.22
N SER A 358 -0.42 20.27 -24.90
CA SER A 358 -0.44 21.53 -24.17
C SER A 358 0.95 22.18 -24.15
N ARG A 359 0.98 23.51 -24.32
CA ARG A 359 2.20 24.32 -24.19
C ARG A 359 2.35 24.91 -22.78
N ASP A 360 1.26 24.99 -22.03
CA ASP A 360 1.24 25.61 -20.70
C ASP A 360 1.89 24.71 -19.66
N VAL A 361 1.80 23.39 -19.86
CA VAL A 361 2.31 22.38 -18.95
C VAL A 361 3.07 21.33 -19.74
N LYS A 362 4.36 21.11 -19.40
CA LYS A 362 5.15 20.05 -20.02
C LYS A 362 4.54 18.68 -19.66
N PRO A 363 4.07 17.88 -20.62
CA PRO A 363 3.33 16.65 -20.35
C PRO A 363 4.30 15.50 -20.10
N THR A 364 4.77 15.37 -18.86
CA THR A 364 5.75 14.35 -18.47
C THR A 364 5.08 13.10 -17.91
N ILE A 365 5.72 11.93 -18.05
CA ILE A 365 5.29 10.67 -17.42
C ILE A 365 5.11 10.86 -15.91
N TYR A 366 6.00 11.65 -15.28
CA TYR A 366 5.88 12.03 -13.88
C TYR A 366 4.57 12.77 -13.56
N ARG A 367 4.19 13.76 -14.36
CA ARG A 367 2.93 14.49 -14.15
C ARG A 367 1.71 13.59 -14.35
N LEU A 368 1.77 12.69 -15.33
CA LEU A 368 0.73 11.69 -15.54
C LEU A 368 0.58 10.79 -14.31
N MET A 369 1.70 10.28 -13.79
CA MET A 369 1.72 9.48 -12.55
C MET A 369 1.00 10.19 -11.41
N LEU A 370 1.38 11.44 -11.13
CA LEU A 370 0.81 12.22 -10.04
C LEU A 370 -0.68 12.49 -10.25
N ALA A 371 -1.08 12.82 -11.48
CA ALA A 371 -2.49 13.06 -11.79
C ALA A 371 -3.32 11.78 -11.58
N LEU A 372 -2.82 10.63 -12.02
CA LEU A 372 -3.46 9.31 -11.82
C LEU A 372 -3.56 8.91 -10.34
N GLU A 373 -2.54 9.23 -9.56
CA GLU A 373 -2.55 8.99 -8.11
C GLU A 373 -3.64 9.82 -7.41
N ARG A 374 -3.78 11.10 -7.79
CA ARG A 374 -4.76 12.03 -7.21
C ARG A 374 -6.21 11.75 -7.59
N VAL A 375 -6.43 10.95 -8.63
CA VAL A 375 -7.77 10.47 -9.00
C VAL A 375 -8.04 9.06 -8.48
N ASP A 376 -7.21 8.55 -7.57
CA ASP A 376 -7.32 7.25 -6.90
C ASP A 376 -7.22 6.03 -7.86
N ILE A 377 -6.39 6.13 -8.89
CA ILE A 377 -6.24 5.08 -9.91
C ILE A 377 -4.89 4.34 -9.79
N GLY A 378 -4.05 4.77 -8.84
CA GLY A 378 -2.75 4.15 -8.59
C GLY A 378 -1.78 4.39 -9.74
N GLY A 379 -1.42 5.66 -9.96
CA GLY A 379 -0.56 6.10 -11.06
C GLY A 379 0.78 5.40 -11.08
N LEU A 380 1.35 5.13 -9.90
CA LEU A 380 2.60 4.38 -9.78
C LEU A 380 2.44 2.93 -10.27
N ASN A 381 1.38 2.24 -9.84
CA ASN A 381 1.10 0.86 -10.23
C ASN A 381 0.82 0.74 -11.73
N TYR A 382 0.11 1.72 -12.30
CA TYR A 382 -0.12 1.82 -13.73
C TYR A 382 1.19 1.89 -14.51
N LEU A 383 2.07 2.83 -14.13
CA LEU A 383 3.35 3.02 -14.82
C LEU A 383 4.31 1.84 -14.64
N LYS A 384 4.36 1.24 -13.44
CA LYS A 384 5.09 -0.02 -13.22
C LYS A 384 4.61 -1.10 -14.19
N GLY A 385 3.30 -1.26 -14.36
CA GLY A 385 2.71 -2.22 -15.30
C GLY A 385 3.06 -1.97 -16.77
N VAL A 386 3.24 -0.71 -17.17
CA VAL A 386 3.58 -0.34 -18.56
C VAL A 386 5.07 -0.44 -18.85
N TYR A 387 5.92 0.01 -17.92
CA TYR A 387 7.36 0.17 -18.15
C TYR A 387 8.24 -0.96 -17.61
N LEU A 388 7.74 -1.80 -16.68
CA LEU A 388 8.50 -2.93 -16.11
C LEU A 388 8.05 -4.30 -16.65
N LYS A 389 7.01 -4.36 -17.49
CA LYS A 389 6.57 -5.58 -18.19
C LYS A 389 7.21 -5.75 -19.58
N GLN A 390 8.08 -4.83 -20.00
CA GLN A 390 8.93 -4.96 -21.17
C GLN A 390 10.32 -5.41 -20.74
#